data_AF-A0A4Y9Q3M0-F1
#
_entry.id   AF-A0A4Y9Q3M0-F1
#
_cell.length_a   1.000
_cell.length_b   1.000
_cell.length_c   1.000
_cell.angle_alpha   90.00
_cell.angle_beta   90.00
_cell.angle_gamma   90.00
#
_symmetry.space_group_name_H-M   'P 1'
#
loop_
_entity.id
_entity.type
_entity.pdbx_description
1 polymer ?
#
loop_
_entity_poly.entity_id
_entity_poly.type
_entity_poly.pdbx_seq_one_letter_code
_entity_poly.pdbx_strand_id
1 'polypeptide(L)'
;MFGGLSFMVNERMAVAAGRVGDLLVRVNPADYDALLEDGGVPAFMGKDRPMGPGWLSVPSERVQDESDLAHWLDVGIHSGDAKA
;
A
#
# COMPACT_ATOMS: atom_id res chain seq x y z
N MET A 1 -15.16 -2.20 -3.76
CA MET A 1 -14.25 -1.04 -3.64
C MET A 1 -13.91 -0.87 -2.17
N PHE A 2 -12.65 -0.59 -1.85
CA PHE A 2 -11.98 -0.75 -0.56
C PHE A 2 -12.48 0.13 0.60
N GLY A 3 -13.68 0.70 0.50
CA GLY A 3 -14.34 1.45 1.57
C GLY A 3 -13.85 2.88 1.76
N GLY A 4 -12.82 3.31 1.04
CA GLY A 4 -12.23 4.66 1.10
C GLY A 4 -11.99 5.28 -0.28
N LEU A 5 -10.98 6.15 -0.38
CA LEU A 5 -10.62 6.86 -1.61
C LEU A 5 -9.44 6.20 -2.30
N SER A 6 -9.59 5.77 -3.55
CA SER A 6 -8.53 5.16 -4.33
C SER A 6 -7.92 6.15 -5.31
N PHE A 7 -6.60 6.13 -5.41
CA PHE A 7 -5.82 7.01 -6.27
C PHE A 7 -5.14 6.18 -7.37
N MET A 8 -5.38 6.61 -8.61
CA MET A 8 -4.86 5.96 -9.80
C MET A 8 -3.71 6.80 -10.37
N VAL A 9 -2.63 6.14 -10.77
CA VAL A 9 -1.51 6.75 -11.49
C VAL A 9 -1.23 5.88 -12.70
N ASN A 10 -1.15 6.49 -13.90
CA ASN A 10 -0.96 5.77 -15.16
C ASN A 10 -1.94 4.59 -15.33
N GLU A 11 -3.23 4.84 -15.07
CA GLU A 11 -4.33 3.86 -15.17
C GLU A 11 -4.22 2.65 -14.20
N ARG A 12 -3.31 2.70 -13.23
CA ARG A 12 -3.11 1.67 -12.21
C ARG A 12 -3.39 2.22 -10.82
N MET A 13 -4.00 1.41 -9.95
CA MET A 13 -4.22 1.81 -8.57
C MET A 13 -2.89 1.79 -7.82
N ALA A 14 -2.45 2.94 -7.33
CA ALA A 14 -1.23 3.08 -6.54
C ALA A 14 -1.54 2.89 -5.04
N VAL A 15 -2.50 3.66 -4.53
CA VAL A 15 -2.91 3.60 -3.12
C VAL A 15 -4.40 3.80 -2.95
N ALA A 16 -4.94 3.39 -1.81
CA ALA A 16 -6.25 3.82 -1.33
C ALA A 16 -6.17 4.25 0.14
N ALA A 17 -6.69 5.43 0.44
CA ALA A 17 -6.84 5.92 1.81
C ALA A 17 -8.08 5.29 2.45
N GLY A 18 -7.89 4.58 3.56
CA GLY A 18 -8.94 4.00 4.38
C GLY A 18 -9.56 5.03 5.33
N ARG A 19 -10.57 4.59 6.09
CA ARG A 19 -11.41 5.49 6.91
C ARG A 19 -10.78 5.84 8.25
N VAL A 20 -9.77 5.08 8.69
CA VAL A 20 -9.11 5.26 9.99
C VAL A 20 -7.68 5.79 9.84
N GLY A 21 -7.38 6.36 8.66
CA GLY A 21 -6.06 6.89 8.32
C GLY A 21 -5.06 5.83 7.85
N ASP A 22 -5.51 4.59 7.68
CA ASP A 22 -4.73 3.51 7.08
C ASP A 22 -4.63 3.67 5.56
N LEU A 23 -3.60 3.07 4.95
CA LEU A 23 -3.47 2.98 3.49
C LEU A 23 -3.54 1.53 3.04
N LEU A 24 -4.16 1.30 1.89
CA LEU A 24 -3.93 0.11 1.08
C LEU A 24 -2.99 0.50 -0.05
N VAL A 25 -1.81 -0.10 -0.10
CA VAL A 25 -0.74 0.23 -1.03
C VAL A 25 -0.55 -0.93 -2.01
N ARG A 26 -0.52 -0.62 -3.30
CA ARG A 26 -0.05 -1.56 -4.32
C ARG A 26 1.46 -1.68 -4.19
N VAL A 27 2.00 -2.89 -4.22
CA VAL A 27 3.46 -3.08 -4.08
C VAL A 27 3.99 -3.99 -5.18
N ASN A 28 5.28 -3.86 -5.47
CA ASN A 28 5.99 -4.86 -6.25
C ASN A 28 6.14 -6.12 -5.37
N PRO A 29 5.71 -7.31 -5.81
CA PRO A 29 5.85 -8.54 -5.02
C PRO A 29 7.29 -8.86 -4.59
N ALA A 30 8.29 -8.36 -5.32
CA ALA A 30 9.71 -8.54 -4.99
C ALA A 30 10.20 -7.65 -3.84
N ASP A 31 9.41 -6.68 -3.38
CA ASP A 31 9.70 -5.78 -2.26
C ASP A 31 8.83 -6.08 -1.03
N TYR A 32 7.86 -6.98 -1.17
CA TYR A 32 6.83 -7.24 -0.17
C TYR A 32 7.40 -7.56 1.21
N ASP A 33 8.37 -8.48 1.30
CA ASP A 33 8.93 -8.90 2.59
C ASP A 33 9.69 -7.76 3.28
N ALA A 34 10.44 -6.95 2.53
CA ALA A 34 11.14 -5.78 3.07
C ALA A 34 10.15 -4.71 3.57
N LEU A 35 9.04 -4.50 2.86
CA LEU A 35 8.00 -3.55 3.25
C LEU A 35 7.19 -4.03 4.47
N LEU A 36 7.11 -5.34 4.72
CA LEU A 36 6.59 -5.86 5.99
C LEU A 36 7.51 -5.50 7.17
N GLU A 37 8.83 -5.58 6.98
CA GLU A 37 9.80 -5.16 8.00
C GLU A 37 9.73 -3.65 8.28
N ASP A 38 9.37 -2.86 7.27
CA ASP A 38 9.18 -1.39 7.38
C ASP A 38 7.84 -0.98 8.03
N GLY A 39 7.08 -1.96 8.54
CA GLY A 39 5.84 -1.72 9.28
C GLY A 39 4.57 -1.84 8.46
N GLY A 40 4.69 -2.23 7.20
CA GLY A 40 3.58 -2.74 6.44
C GLY A 40 3.01 -4.04 7.02
N VAL A 41 1.73 -4.30 6.76
CA VAL A 41 1.06 -5.53 7.19
C VAL A 41 0.35 -6.20 6.01
N PRO A 42 0.13 -7.53 6.05
CA PRO A 42 -0.58 -8.22 4.99
C PRO A 42 -1.96 -7.60 4.72
N ALA A 43 -2.24 -7.29 3.46
CA ALA A 43 -3.52 -6.72 3.07
C ALA A 43 -4.61 -7.81 2.97
N PHE A 44 -5.80 -7.49 3.46
CA PHE A 44 -6.98 -8.34 3.38
C PHE A 44 -8.09 -7.65 2.60
N MET A 45 -8.78 -8.42 1.77
CA MET A 45 -10.02 -8.01 1.13
C MET A 45 -11.21 -8.51 1.94
N GLY A 46 -11.86 -7.59 2.64
CA GLY A 46 -12.85 -7.94 3.66
C GLY A 46 -12.16 -8.47 4.92
N LYS A 47 -12.82 -9.39 5.63
CA LYS A 47 -12.35 -9.84 6.95
C LYS A 47 -11.18 -10.83 6.88
N ASP A 48 -11.25 -11.81 5.97
CA ASP A 48 -10.41 -13.01 6.08
C ASP A 48 -9.71 -13.42 4.77
N ARG A 49 -9.87 -12.66 3.68
CA ARG A 49 -9.27 -13.03 2.38
C ARG A 49 -7.97 -12.26 2.14
N PRO A 50 -6.78 -12.89 2.24
CA PRO A 50 -5.52 -12.22 1.93
C PRO A 50 -5.47 -11.81 0.45
N MET A 51 -4.89 -10.64 0.19
CA MET A 51 -4.72 -10.11 -1.17
C MET A 51 -3.41 -10.57 -1.84
N GLY A 52 -2.49 -11.15 -1.06
CA GLY A 52 -1.19 -11.65 -1.53
C GLY A 52 -0.14 -10.55 -1.67
N PRO A 53 1.09 -10.89 -2.10
CA PRO A 53 2.27 -10.03 -2.04
C PRO A 53 2.26 -8.82 -2.98
N GLY A 54 1.21 -8.62 -3.78
CA GLY A 54 1.04 -7.40 -4.59
C GLY A 54 0.32 -6.26 -3.84
N TRP A 55 -0.06 -6.49 -2.59
CA TRP A 55 -0.85 -5.57 -1.79
C TRP A 55 -0.43 -5.59 -0.33
N LEU A 56 -0.37 -4.41 0.26
CA LEU A 56 0.04 -4.23 1.65
C LEU A 56 -0.86 -3.18 2.30
N SER A 57 -1.23 -3.41 3.55
CA SER A 57 -1.92 -2.42 4.38
C SER A 57 -0.89 -1.70 5.22
N VAL A 58 -1.01 -0.38 5.32
CA VAL A 58 -0.14 0.46 6.14
C VAL A 58 -1.00 1.03 7.27
N PRO A 59 -0.74 0.68 8.53
CA PRO A 59 -1.44 1.25 9.67
C PRO A 59 -1.22 2.76 9.74
N SER A 60 -2.19 3.51 10.29
CA SER A 60 -2.08 4.96 10.40
C SER A 60 -0.88 5.40 11.24
N GLU A 61 -0.43 4.57 12.19
CA GLU A 61 0.77 4.77 12.99
C GLU A 61 2.07 4.81 12.17
N ARG A 62 2.04 4.36 10.91
CA ARG A 62 3.13 4.44 9.93
C ARG A 62 2.95 5.56 8.90
N VAL A 63 1.99 6.45 9.13
CA VAL A 63 1.65 7.60 8.28
C VAL A 63 1.39 8.82 9.18
N GLN A 64 2.39 9.22 9.96
CA GLN A 64 2.23 10.30 10.96
C GLN A 64 2.56 11.68 10.41
N ASP A 65 3.39 11.74 9.36
CA ASP A 65 3.75 12.99 8.70
C ASP A 65 3.84 12.86 7.17
N GLU A 66 4.19 13.96 6.51
CA GLU A 66 4.29 14.03 5.05
C GLU A 66 5.40 13.14 4.49
N SER A 67 6.48 12.90 5.24
CA SER A 67 7.59 12.07 4.80
C SER A 67 7.23 10.59 4.85
N ASP A 68 6.54 10.16 5.91
CA ASP A 68 5.96 8.81 6.00
C ASP A 68 4.99 8.57 4.85
N LEU A 69 4.07 9.52 4.63
CA LEU A 69 3.09 9.42 3.55
C LEU A 69 3.79 9.34 2.18
N ALA A 70 4.76 10.23 1.91
CA ALA A 70 5.49 10.26 0.65
C ALA A 70 6.18 8.92 0.36
N HIS A 71 6.81 8.31 1.38
CA HIS A 71 7.44 6.99 1.25
C HIS A 71 6.45 5.94 0.73
N TRP A 72 5.29 5.80 1.37
CA TRP A 72 4.29 4.80 0.96
C TRP A 72 3.61 5.12 -0.37
N LEU A 73 3.48 6.40 -0.72
CA LEU A 73 3.01 6.82 -2.03
C LEU A 73 3.99 6.43 -3.14
N ASP A 74 5.29 6.65 -2.93
CA ASP A 74 6.33 6.27 -3.88
C ASP A 74 6.33 4.75 -4.12
N VAL A 75 6.21 3.96 -3.06
CA VAL A 75 6.03 2.49 -3.18
C VAL A 75 4.84 2.15 -4.08
N GLY A 76 3.69 2.80 -3.85
CA GLY A 76 2.47 2.61 -4.64
C GLY A 76 2.64 2.97 -6.12
N ILE A 77 3.23 4.13 -6.38
CA ILE A 77 3.46 4.70 -7.72
C ILE A 77 4.40 3.80 -8.52
N HIS A 78 5.48 3.31 -7.89
CA HIS A 78 6.54 2.53 -8.52
C HIS A 78 6.32 1.00 -8.44
N SER A 79 5.19 0.55 -7.90
CA SER A 79 4.86 -0.87 -7.73
C SER A 79 4.87 -1.72 -9.01
N GLY A 80 4.76 -1.06 -10.18
CA GLY A 80 4.78 -1.70 -11.49
C GLY A 80 6.10 -1.59 -12.25
N ASP A 81 7.13 -0.97 -11.66
CA ASP A 81 8.41 -0.75 -12.31
C ASP A 81 9.23 -2.05 -12.31
N ALA A 82 9.96 -2.29 -13.41
CA ALA A 82 10.89 -3.39 -13.48
C ALA A 82 12.09 -3.09 -12.57
N LYS A 83 12.47 -4.03 -11.70
CA LYS A 83 13.77 -3.94 -11.02
C LYS A 83 14.88 -4.00 -12.08
N ALA A 84 15.79 -3.02 -12.01
CA ALA A 84 17.00 -2.98 -12.83
C ALA A 84 17.96 -4.13 -12.50
#